data_AF-A0A1F4ASF0-F1
#
_entry.id   AF-A0A1F4ASF0-F1
#
_cell.length_a   1.000
_cell.length_b   1.000
_cell.length_c   1.000
_cell.angle_alpha   90.00
_cell.angle_beta   90.00
_cell.angle_gamma   90.00
#
_symmetry.space_group_name_H-M   'P 1'
#
loop_
_entity.id
_entity.type
_entity.pdbx_description
1 polymer ?
#
loop_
_entity_poly.entity_id
_entity_poly.type
_entity_poly.pdbx_seq_one_letter_code
_entity_poly.pdbx_strand_id
1 'polypeptide(L)'
;MKRVGVRSCLAAFVLAGCAGAPPPPDWQLGAREALAGFERLYFGGDTRLAEQEFARAKSEIARTGRGDLLARAELARCAARMASLEFDDCPGFEARRADAGPEELAYADYLAGGRERAATDEPLSRLVAAGVKLRSGSIAPPEIAGAADIASAQGWRRPLLAWLGVQAKRARDAGDAEASARFERRIDIVLGKQVDRPRQ
;
A
#
# COMPACT_ATOMS: atom_id res chain seq x y z
N MET A 1 28.40 16.51 -63.84
CA MET A 1 27.41 15.51 -63.37
C MET A 1 26.73 16.05 -62.12
N LYS A 2 25.46 15.68 -61.92
CA LYS A 2 24.38 16.50 -61.33
C LYS A 2 24.45 16.69 -59.80
N ARG A 3 24.08 17.88 -59.32
CA ARG A 3 23.89 18.24 -57.90
C ARG A 3 22.64 17.53 -57.35
N VAL A 4 22.77 16.77 -56.25
CA VAL A 4 21.64 16.13 -55.55
C VAL A 4 21.22 17.05 -54.39
N GLY A 5 20.01 17.58 -54.48
CA GLY A 5 19.41 18.44 -53.45
C GLY A 5 18.83 17.62 -52.31
N VAL A 6 19.30 17.89 -51.09
CA VAL A 6 18.72 17.41 -49.84
C VAL A 6 17.40 18.15 -49.60
N ARG A 7 16.28 17.44 -49.72
CA ARG A 7 14.96 17.92 -49.30
C ARG A 7 14.73 17.50 -47.84
N SER A 8 15.00 18.40 -46.90
CA SER A 8 14.50 18.31 -45.53
C SER A 8 12.97 18.37 -45.54
N CYS A 9 12.32 17.23 -45.31
CA CYS A 9 10.92 17.20 -44.86
C CYS A 9 10.93 17.24 -43.33
N LEU A 10 10.73 18.42 -42.75
CA LEU A 10 10.25 18.55 -41.38
C LEU A 10 8.83 17.95 -41.34
N ALA A 11 8.71 16.69 -40.94
CA ALA A 11 7.44 16.12 -40.53
C ALA A 11 7.19 16.53 -39.08
N ALA A 12 6.45 17.62 -38.89
CA ALA A 12 5.90 17.99 -37.60
C ALA A 12 4.83 16.95 -37.20
N PHE A 13 5.22 15.99 -36.37
CA PHE A 13 4.29 15.10 -35.68
C PHE A 13 3.47 15.94 -34.69
N VAL A 14 2.24 16.28 -35.09
CA VAL A 14 1.24 16.86 -34.19
C VAL A 14 0.85 15.77 -33.18
N LEU A 15 1.21 15.99 -31.92
CA LEU A 15 0.69 15.26 -30.77
C LEU A 15 -0.83 15.53 -30.67
N ALA A 16 -1.63 14.69 -31.31
CA ALA A 16 -3.06 14.62 -31.05
C ALA A 16 -3.26 13.99 -29.65
N GLY A 17 -3.22 14.82 -28.62
CA GLY A 17 -3.61 14.43 -27.27
C GLY A 17 -5.05 13.93 -27.28
N CYS A 18 -5.27 12.69 -26.82
CA CYS A 18 -6.58 12.11 -26.61
C CYS A 18 -7.28 12.82 -25.43
N ALA A 19 -7.75 14.05 -25.62
CA ALA A 19 -8.43 14.86 -24.61
C ALA A 19 -9.95 14.67 -24.58
N GLY A 20 -10.48 13.58 -25.17
CA GLY A 20 -11.91 13.42 -25.48
C GLY A 20 -12.68 12.39 -24.64
N ALA A 21 -12.13 11.86 -23.55
CA ALA A 21 -12.89 10.92 -22.71
C ALA A 21 -13.92 11.69 -21.86
N PRO A 22 -15.18 11.24 -21.77
CA PRO A 22 -16.14 11.81 -20.83
C PRO A 22 -15.60 11.67 -19.39
N PRO A 23 -15.95 12.59 -18.47
CA PRO A 23 -15.53 12.48 -17.08
C PRO A 23 -15.98 11.13 -16.50
N PRO A 24 -15.20 10.56 -15.56
CA PRO A 24 -15.61 9.34 -14.90
C PRO A 24 -16.97 9.56 -14.19
N PRO A 25 -17.86 8.56 -14.18
CA PRO A 25 -19.13 8.67 -13.46
C PRO A 25 -18.91 8.85 -11.95
N ASP A 26 -19.85 9.51 -11.27
CA ASP A 26 -19.73 9.91 -9.86
C ASP A 26 -19.36 8.77 -8.91
N TRP A 27 -19.91 7.56 -9.14
CA TRP A 27 -19.59 6.39 -8.31
C TRP A 27 -18.10 6.04 -8.34
N GLN A 28 -17.40 6.25 -9.46
CA GLN A 28 -15.96 6.00 -9.57
C GLN A 28 -15.17 6.98 -8.74
N LEU A 29 -15.55 8.26 -8.77
CA LEU A 29 -14.90 9.29 -7.97
C LEU A 29 -15.14 9.03 -6.48
N GLY A 30 -16.40 8.81 -6.08
CA GLY A 30 -16.77 8.50 -4.71
C GLY A 30 -16.08 7.24 -4.16
N ALA A 31 -15.97 6.18 -4.96
CA ALA A 31 -15.25 4.97 -4.57
C ALA A 31 -13.75 5.22 -4.37
N ARG A 32 -13.10 5.98 -5.26
CA ARG A 32 -11.67 6.32 -5.16
C ARG A 32 -11.38 7.19 -3.95
N GLU A 33 -12.20 8.20 -3.70
CA GLU A 33 -12.08 9.08 -2.52
C GLU A 33 -12.24 8.28 -1.23
N ALA A 34 -13.23 7.40 -1.17
CA ALA A 34 -13.49 6.56 0.00
C ALA A 34 -12.35 5.54 0.23
N LEU A 35 -11.79 4.92 -0.81
CA LEU A 35 -10.62 4.03 -0.65
C LEU A 35 -9.38 4.79 -0.17
N ALA A 36 -9.10 5.98 -0.72
CA ALA A 36 -8.01 6.83 -0.24
C ALA A 36 -8.23 7.29 1.23
N GLY A 37 -9.48 7.57 1.59
CA GLY A 37 -9.91 7.86 2.95
C GLY A 37 -9.63 6.69 3.89
N PHE A 38 -10.00 5.47 3.50
CA PHE A 38 -9.69 4.23 4.22
C PHE A 38 -8.19 4.09 4.48
N GLU A 39 -7.34 4.18 3.44
CA GLU A 39 -5.89 3.99 3.61
C GLU A 39 -5.29 5.02 4.57
N ARG A 40 -5.63 6.30 4.40
CA ARG A 40 -5.17 7.38 5.27
C ARG A 40 -5.54 7.15 6.73
N LEU A 41 -6.81 6.82 6.99
CA LEU A 41 -7.32 6.60 8.34
C LEU A 41 -6.76 5.30 8.95
N TYR A 42 -6.67 4.24 8.15
CA TYR A 42 -6.15 2.95 8.57
C TYR A 42 -4.68 3.05 9.00
N PHE A 43 -3.84 3.66 8.16
CA PHE A 43 -2.43 3.89 8.46
C PHE A 43 -2.22 4.92 9.58
N GLY A 44 -3.11 5.91 9.71
CA GLY A 44 -3.13 6.82 10.85
C GLY A 44 -3.46 6.14 12.18
N GLY A 45 -4.18 5.01 12.14
CA GLY A 45 -4.57 4.22 13.32
C GLY A 45 -6.06 4.31 13.67
N ASP A 46 -6.85 5.10 12.93
CA ASP A 46 -8.28 5.33 13.16
C ASP A 46 -9.15 4.22 12.55
N THR A 47 -9.02 2.99 13.04
CA THR A 47 -9.69 1.80 12.45
C THR A 47 -11.19 1.99 12.26
N ARG A 48 -11.89 2.59 13.23
CA ARG A 48 -13.34 2.79 13.13
C ARG A 48 -13.74 3.66 11.95
N LEU A 49 -13.03 4.77 11.74
CA LEU A 49 -13.30 5.68 10.62
C LEU A 49 -12.84 5.06 9.30
N ALA A 50 -11.72 4.33 9.32
CA ALA A 50 -11.26 3.59 8.15
C ALA A 50 -12.32 2.60 7.64
N GLU A 51 -12.90 1.78 8.52
CA GLU A 51 -13.95 0.84 8.13
C GLU A 51 -15.23 1.54 7.62
N GLN A 52 -15.53 2.75 8.09
CA GLN A 52 -16.64 3.56 7.56
C GLN A 52 -16.37 3.99 6.12
N GLU A 53 -15.17 4.49 5.83
CA GLU A 53 -14.76 4.85 4.46
C GLU A 53 -14.71 3.61 3.56
N PHE A 54 -14.22 2.47 4.06
CA PHE A 54 -14.20 1.23 3.28
C PHE A 54 -15.63 0.73 2.96
N ALA A 55 -16.55 0.81 3.91
CA ALA A 55 -17.96 0.49 3.69
C ALA A 55 -18.59 1.42 2.64
N ARG A 56 -18.25 2.72 2.65
CA ARG A 56 -18.68 3.69 1.64
C ARG A 56 -18.15 3.31 0.26
N ALA A 57 -16.86 3.01 0.13
CA ALA A 57 -16.28 2.56 -1.13
C ALA A 57 -17.02 1.33 -1.71
N LYS A 58 -17.30 0.34 -0.85
CA LYS A 58 -18.06 -0.86 -1.26
C LYS A 58 -19.48 -0.52 -1.69
N SER A 59 -20.16 0.41 -1.02
CA SER A 59 -21.50 0.85 -1.41
C SER A 59 -21.52 1.51 -2.79
N GLU A 60 -20.56 2.40 -3.08
CA GLU A 60 -20.42 3.03 -4.40
C GLU A 60 -20.22 2.00 -5.52
N ILE A 61 -19.32 1.03 -5.29
CA ILE A 61 -19.04 -0.04 -6.27
C ILE A 61 -20.25 -0.96 -6.42
N ALA A 62 -20.91 -1.36 -5.33
CA ALA A 62 -22.01 -2.32 -5.35
C ALA A 62 -23.20 -1.85 -6.20
N ARG A 63 -23.43 -0.54 -6.30
CA ARG A 63 -24.49 0.05 -7.16
C ARG A 63 -24.31 -0.26 -8.66
N THR A 64 -23.12 -0.71 -9.06
CA THR A 64 -22.80 -1.05 -10.45
C THR A 64 -22.93 -2.54 -10.77
N GLY A 65 -23.12 -3.40 -9.74
CA GLY A 65 -23.09 -4.86 -9.90
C GLY A 65 -21.72 -5.45 -10.25
N ARG A 66 -20.64 -4.66 -10.19
CA ARG A 66 -19.28 -5.07 -10.54
C ARG A 66 -18.58 -5.81 -9.40
N GLY A 67 -18.75 -7.13 -9.36
CA GLY A 67 -18.11 -8.00 -8.37
C GLY A 67 -16.57 -8.00 -8.44
N ASP A 68 -16.01 -7.87 -9.63
CA ASP A 68 -14.56 -7.75 -9.86
C ASP A 68 -13.98 -6.51 -9.17
N LEU A 69 -14.69 -5.38 -9.21
CA LEU A 69 -14.28 -4.14 -8.52
C LEU A 69 -14.42 -4.25 -7.00
N LEU A 70 -15.42 -5.00 -6.50
CA LEU A 70 -15.51 -5.31 -5.07
C LEU A 70 -14.34 -6.19 -4.62
N ALA A 71 -13.97 -7.19 -5.43
CA ALA A 71 -12.80 -8.03 -5.15
C ALA A 71 -11.51 -7.19 -5.12
N ARG A 72 -11.34 -6.25 -6.07
CA ARG A 72 -10.22 -5.31 -6.09
C ARG A 72 -10.17 -4.41 -4.86
N ALA A 73 -11.31 -3.89 -4.40
CA ALA A 73 -11.38 -3.10 -3.17
C ALA A 73 -10.97 -3.92 -1.93
N GLU A 74 -11.43 -5.17 -1.83
CA GLU A 74 -11.05 -6.07 -0.74
C GLU A 74 -9.55 -6.43 -0.76
N LEU A 75 -8.96 -6.57 -1.95
CA LEU A 75 -7.52 -6.73 -2.10
C LEU A 75 -6.73 -5.49 -1.66
N ALA A 76 -7.23 -4.28 -1.93
CA ALA A 76 -6.62 -3.04 -1.44
C ALA A 76 -6.60 -3.00 0.10
N ARG A 77 -7.70 -3.41 0.74
CA ARG A 77 -7.73 -3.58 2.21
C ARG A 77 -6.71 -4.61 2.67
N CYS A 78 -6.66 -5.78 2.04
CA CYS A 78 -5.68 -6.81 2.43
C CYS A 78 -4.23 -6.32 2.28
N ALA A 79 -3.92 -5.57 1.21
CA ALA A 79 -2.62 -4.95 1.01
C ALA A 79 -2.26 -3.94 2.13
N ALA A 80 -3.21 -3.11 2.57
CA ALA A 80 -2.99 -2.19 3.69
C ALA A 80 -2.68 -2.94 5.00
N ARG A 81 -3.37 -4.08 5.25
CA ARG A 81 -3.08 -4.95 6.39
C ARG A 81 -1.70 -5.59 6.29
N MET A 82 -1.34 -6.12 5.12
CA MET A 82 -0.02 -6.68 4.80
C MET A 82 1.11 -5.67 5.05
N ALA A 83 0.93 -4.42 4.59
CA ALA A 83 1.88 -3.32 4.81
C ALA A 83 2.06 -2.98 6.31
N SER A 84 1.02 -3.23 7.11
CA SER A 84 1.00 -3.05 8.56
C SER A 84 1.34 -4.31 9.34
N LEU A 85 1.79 -5.37 8.67
CA LEU A 85 2.14 -6.68 9.23
C LEU A 85 0.98 -7.37 9.98
N GLU A 86 -0.26 -7.03 9.61
CA GLU A 86 -1.45 -7.73 10.06
C GLU A 86 -1.79 -8.84 9.08
N PHE A 87 -1.11 -9.98 9.23
CA PHE A 87 -1.28 -11.12 8.33
C PHE A 87 -2.58 -11.88 8.61
N ASP A 88 -3.39 -12.05 7.57
CA ASP A 88 -4.55 -12.93 7.51
C ASP A 88 -4.66 -13.54 6.10
N ASP A 89 -5.68 -14.36 5.86
CA ASP A 89 -5.94 -14.96 4.55
C ASP A 89 -6.87 -14.10 3.67
N CYS A 90 -6.84 -12.76 3.84
CA CYS A 90 -7.68 -11.81 3.11
C CYS A 90 -9.19 -12.20 3.07
N PRO A 91 -9.87 -12.46 4.20
CA PRO A 91 -11.21 -13.07 4.21
C PRO A 91 -12.26 -12.28 3.41
N GLY A 92 -12.12 -10.96 3.32
CA GLY A 92 -12.99 -10.13 2.48
C GLY A 92 -12.86 -10.39 0.98
N PHE A 93 -11.63 -10.65 0.50
CA PHE A 93 -11.39 -11.02 -0.90
C PHE A 93 -11.85 -12.45 -1.16
N GLU A 94 -11.61 -13.39 -0.23
CA GLU A 94 -12.03 -14.78 -0.40
C GLU A 94 -13.54 -14.92 -0.60
N ALA A 95 -14.34 -14.11 0.11
CA ALA A 95 -15.79 -14.03 -0.10
C ALA A 95 -16.21 -13.47 -1.49
N ARG A 96 -15.30 -12.86 -2.24
CA ARG A 96 -15.49 -12.26 -3.58
C ARG A 96 -14.70 -12.96 -4.67
N ARG A 97 -13.93 -14.00 -4.33
CA ARG A 97 -12.98 -14.65 -5.24
C ARG A 97 -13.64 -15.18 -6.51
N ALA A 98 -14.88 -15.65 -6.42
CA ALA A 98 -15.65 -16.14 -7.57
C ALA A 98 -15.96 -15.05 -8.62
N ASP A 99 -16.01 -13.77 -8.20
CA ASP A 99 -16.27 -12.62 -9.07
C ASP A 99 -14.97 -11.96 -9.57
N ALA A 100 -13.81 -12.43 -9.11
CA ALA A 100 -12.52 -11.80 -9.35
C ALA A 100 -12.01 -12.06 -10.78
N GLY A 101 -11.46 -11.03 -11.41
CA GLY A 101 -10.75 -11.15 -12.68
C GLY A 101 -9.36 -11.76 -12.53
N PRO A 102 -8.67 -12.04 -13.65
CA PRO A 102 -7.33 -12.62 -13.63
C PRO A 102 -6.29 -11.70 -12.96
N GLU A 103 -6.46 -10.38 -13.02
CA GLU A 103 -5.56 -9.44 -12.35
C GLU A 103 -5.71 -9.49 -10.82
N GLU A 104 -6.94 -9.56 -10.33
CA GLU A 104 -7.24 -9.69 -8.90
C GLU A 104 -6.71 -11.02 -8.36
N LEU A 105 -6.96 -12.14 -9.06
CA LEU A 105 -6.44 -13.46 -8.68
C LEU A 105 -4.91 -13.47 -8.64
N ALA A 106 -4.26 -12.85 -9.63
CA ALA A 106 -2.81 -12.69 -9.66
C ALA A 106 -2.29 -11.86 -8.47
N TYR A 107 -2.99 -10.80 -8.07
CA TYR A 107 -2.56 -10.00 -6.93
C TYR A 107 -2.81 -10.73 -5.60
N ALA A 108 -3.90 -11.47 -5.47
CA ALA A 108 -4.19 -12.32 -4.31
C ALA A 108 -3.10 -13.39 -4.09
N ASP A 109 -2.71 -14.08 -5.16
CA ASP A 109 -1.63 -15.07 -5.13
C ASP A 109 -0.28 -14.46 -4.72
N TYR A 110 -0.01 -13.23 -5.17
CA TYR A 110 1.16 -12.47 -4.71
C TYR A 110 1.09 -12.16 -3.21
N LEU A 111 -0.04 -11.66 -2.70
CA LEU A 111 -0.22 -11.39 -1.27
C LEU A 111 -0.10 -12.66 -0.41
N ALA A 112 -0.54 -13.80 -0.96
CA ALA A 112 -0.39 -15.11 -0.33
C ALA A 112 1.05 -15.65 -0.37
N GLY A 113 1.95 -15.03 -1.15
CA GLY A 113 3.33 -15.47 -1.33
C GLY A 113 3.52 -16.57 -2.38
N GLY A 114 2.47 -16.91 -3.15
CA GLY A 114 2.52 -17.93 -4.20
C GLY A 114 3.24 -17.49 -5.48
N ARG A 115 3.49 -16.17 -5.61
CA ARG A 115 4.25 -15.60 -6.72
C ARG A 115 4.99 -14.34 -6.33
N GLU A 116 6.11 -14.09 -7.00
CA GLU A 116 6.84 -12.84 -6.88
C GLU A 116 6.21 -11.75 -7.74
N ARG A 117 6.24 -10.51 -7.25
CA ARG A 117 5.85 -9.30 -7.97
C ARG A 117 6.81 -8.19 -7.59
N ALA A 118 7.36 -7.50 -8.59
CA ALA A 118 8.17 -6.33 -8.33
C ALA A 118 7.31 -5.22 -7.70
N ALA A 119 7.81 -4.61 -6.64
CA ALA A 119 7.22 -3.40 -6.10
C ALA A 119 7.36 -2.27 -7.12
N THR A 120 6.35 -1.40 -7.19
CA THR A 120 6.44 -0.12 -7.88
C THR A 120 7.12 0.92 -6.97
N ASP A 121 7.39 2.11 -7.48
CA ASP A 121 7.98 3.21 -6.68
C ASP A 121 7.01 3.77 -5.62
N GLU A 122 5.73 3.38 -5.68
CA GLU A 122 4.71 3.78 -4.71
C GLU A 122 5.03 3.25 -3.30
N PRO A 123 5.01 4.11 -2.25
CA PRO A 123 5.32 3.74 -0.88
C PRO A 123 4.57 2.50 -0.37
N LEU A 124 3.26 2.43 -0.65
CA LEU A 124 2.42 1.29 -0.25
C LEU A 124 2.88 -0.01 -0.91
N SER A 125 3.16 0.02 -2.22
CA SER A 125 3.60 -1.14 -2.99
C SER A 125 4.89 -1.74 -2.42
N ARG A 126 5.83 -0.89 -2.01
CA ARG A 126 7.09 -1.30 -1.36
C ARG A 126 6.86 -1.90 0.03
N LEU A 127 5.96 -1.33 0.84
CA LEU A 127 5.62 -1.90 2.15
C LEU A 127 4.91 -3.26 2.02
N VAL A 128 4.02 -3.42 1.04
CA VAL A 128 3.35 -4.70 0.77
C VAL A 128 4.39 -5.75 0.39
N ALA A 129 5.34 -5.42 -0.50
CA ALA A 129 6.40 -6.34 -0.89
C ALA A 129 7.29 -6.74 0.30
N ALA A 130 7.66 -5.78 1.15
CA ALA A 130 8.37 -6.08 2.39
C ALA A 130 7.53 -6.98 3.31
N GLY A 131 6.22 -6.71 3.46
CA GLY A 131 5.31 -7.54 4.24
C GLY A 131 5.22 -8.98 3.73
N VAL A 132 5.09 -9.17 2.42
CA VAL A 132 5.09 -10.51 1.78
C VAL A 132 6.41 -11.24 2.03
N LYS A 133 7.56 -10.58 1.85
CA LYS A 133 8.88 -11.16 2.15
C LYS A 133 9.06 -11.49 3.62
N LEU A 134 8.53 -10.67 4.53
CA LEU A 134 8.57 -10.95 5.96
C LEU A 134 7.72 -12.17 6.29
N ARG A 135 6.50 -12.26 5.76
CA ARG A 135 5.58 -13.40 5.96
C ARG A 135 6.17 -14.71 5.44
N SER A 136 6.88 -14.68 4.31
CA SER A 136 7.54 -15.85 3.74
C SER A 136 8.94 -16.14 4.31
N GLY A 137 9.42 -15.33 5.25
CA GLY A 137 10.73 -15.52 5.88
C GLY A 137 11.94 -15.17 5.01
N SER A 138 11.74 -14.50 3.87
CA SER A 138 12.80 -14.15 2.91
C SER A 138 13.33 -12.72 3.03
N ILE A 139 12.79 -11.90 3.96
CA ILE A 139 13.16 -10.49 4.09
C ILE A 139 14.59 -10.28 4.61
N ALA A 140 15.35 -9.44 3.92
CA ALA A 140 16.70 -9.05 4.34
C ALA A 140 16.67 -7.97 5.45
N PRO A 141 17.66 -7.92 6.36
CA PRO A 141 17.70 -6.91 7.43
C PRO A 141 17.60 -5.44 6.93
N PRO A 142 18.28 -5.01 5.85
CA PRO A 142 18.14 -3.66 5.33
C PRO A 142 16.73 -3.33 4.82
N GLU A 143 15.98 -4.32 4.32
CA GLU A 143 14.62 -4.10 3.83
C GLU A 143 13.65 -3.79 4.99
N ILE A 144 13.89 -4.33 6.19
CA ILE A 144 13.10 -4.03 7.39
C ILE A 144 13.31 -2.57 7.81
N ALA A 145 14.56 -2.11 7.83
CA ALA A 145 14.88 -0.72 8.12
C ALA A 145 14.23 0.21 7.09
N GLY A 146 14.37 -0.11 5.79
CA GLY A 146 13.74 0.64 4.71
C GLY A 146 12.21 0.70 4.80
N ALA A 147 11.55 -0.38 5.24
CA ALA A 147 10.11 -0.37 5.46
C ALA A 147 9.69 0.56 6.60
N ALA A 148 10.44 0.57 7.71
CA ALA A 148 10.19 1.53 8.78
C ALA A 148 10.41 2.98 8.32
N ASP A 149 11.43 3.23 7.49
CA ASP A 149 11.73 4.56 6.96
C ASP A 149 10.63 5.04 5.98
N ILE A 150 10.11 4.16 5.12
CA ILE A 150 8.96 4.47 4.26
C ILE A 150 7.75 4.85 5.10
N ALA A 151 7.38 4.04 6.09
CA ALA A 151 6.23 4.32 6.95
C ALA A 151 6.42 5.62 7.75
N SER A 152 7.64 5.88 8.23
CA SER A 152 7.99 7.12 8.94
C SER A 152 7.88 8.35 8.04
N ALA A 153 8.39 8.28 6.81
CA ALA A 153 8.36 9.40 5.86
C ALA A 153 6.94 9.78 5.44
N GLN A 154 6.03 8.81 5.38
CA GLN A 154 4.61 9.03 5.08
C GLN A 154 3.77 9.44 6.31
N GLY A 155 4.36 9.44 7.51
CA GLY A 155 3.61 9.66 8.75
C GLY A 155 2.61 8.53 9.06
N TRP A 156 2.82 7.34 8.51
CA TRP A 156 1.94 6.19 8.68
C TRP A 156 2.22 5.47 10.00
N ARG A 157 1.53 5.92 11.05
CA ARG A 157 1.70 5.43 12.43
C ARG A 157 1.59 3.91 12.56
N ARG A 158 0.53 3.29 12.02
CA ARG A 158 0.26 1.86 12.20
C ARG A 158 1.38 0.96 11.62
N PRO A 159 1.75 1.06 10.32
CA PRO A 159 2.87 0.28 9.80
C PRO A 159 4.20 0.67 10.44
N LEU A 160 4.42 1.93 10.80
CA LEU A 160 5.64 2.34 11.50
C LEU A 160 5.82 1.60 12.83
N LEU A 161 4.76 1.51 13.65
CA LEU A 161 4.78 0.75 14.91
C LEU A 161 5.08 -0.74 14.66
N ALA A 162 4.45 -1.33 13.64
CA ALA A 162 4.66 -2.73 13.30
C ALA A 162 6.13 -3.01 12.92
N TRP A 163 6.70 -2.21 12.01
CA TRP A 163 8.07 -2.38 11.55
C TRP A 163 9.12 -2.04 12.62
N LEU A 164 8.87 -1.05 13.49
CA LEU A 164 9.71 -0.81 14.66
C LEU A 164 9.68 -1.98 15.64
N GLY A 165 8.52 -2.61 15.84
CA GLY A 165 8.37 -3.80 16.66
C GLY A 165 9.21 -4.97 16.14
N VAL A 166 9.24 -5.16 14.81
CA VAL A 166 10.12 -6.17 14.18
C VAL A 166 11.60 -5.87 14.45
N GLN A 167 12.04 -4.61 14.30
CA GLN A 167 13.43 -4.23 14.57
C GLN A 167 13.82 -4.41 16.03
N ALA A 168 12.95 -4.01 16.96
CA ALA A 168 13.16 -4.17 18.39
C ALA A 168 13.27 -5.66 18.77
N LYS A 169 12.38 -6.51 18.24
CA LYS A 169 12.43 -7.96 18.48
C LYS A 169 13.75 -8.57 17.96
N ARG A 170 14.14 -8.27 16.72
CA ARG A 170 15.38 -8.81 16.13
C ARG A 170 16.62 -8.39 16.90
N ALA A 171 16.67 -7.14 17.38
CA ALA A 171 17.78 -6.67 18.20
C ALA A 171 17.87 -7.43 19.53
N ARG A 172 16.73 -7.70 20.19
CA ARG A 172 16.68 -8.54 21.40
C ARG A 172 17.16 -9.96 21.13
N ASP A 173 16.66 -10.59 20.06
CA ASP A 173 17.04 -11.96 19.69
C ASP A 173 18.56 -12.06 19.38
N ALA A 174 19.17 -10.97 18.89
CA ALA A 174 20.61 -10.87 18.64
C ALA A 174 21.45 -10.46 19.88
N GLY A 175 20.82 -10.19 21.03
CA GLY A 175 21.51 -9.70 22.22
C GLY A 175 21.96 -8.23 22.16
N ASP A 176 21.55 -7.48 21.13
CA ASP A 176 21.84 -6.05 20.98
C ASP A 176 20.86 -5.21 21.80
N ALA A 177 21.16 -5.10 23.10
CA ALA A 177 20.34 -4.36 24.05
C ALA A 177 20.25 -2.86 23.72
N GLU A 178 21.31 -2.28 23.18
CA GLU A 178 21.35 -0.86 22.82
C GLU A 178 20.42 -0.56 21.65
N ALA A 179 20.51 -1.36 20.58
CA ALA A 179 19.61 -1.22 19.43
C ALA A 179 18.16 -1.49 19.82
N SER A 180 17.88 -2.52 20.61
CA SER A 180 16.53 -2.78 21.13
C SER A 180 15.98 -1.56 21.87
N ALA A 181 16.73 -1.02 22.83
CA ALA A 181 16.30 0.14 23.61
C ALA A 181 16.06 1.39 22.73
N ARG A 182 16.87 1.57 21.66
CA ARG A 182 16.67 2.65 20.69
C ARG A 182 15.34 2.51 19.93
N PHE A 183 15.00 1.31 19.47
CA PHE A 183 13.75 1.07 18.76
C PHE A 183 12.52 1.21 19.68
N GLU A 184 12.60 0.72 20.92
CA GLU A 184 11.53 0.90 21.93
C GLU A 184 11.28 2.38 22.23
N ARG A 185 12.33 3.20 22.36
CA ARG A 185 12.16 4.66 22.52
C ARG A 185 11.41 5.29 21.34
N ARG A 186 11.68 4.86 20.10
CA ARG A 186 10.95 5.35 18.91
C ARG A 186 9.48 4.92 18.95
N ILE A 187 9.18 3.69 19.36
CA ILE A 187 7.81 3.21 19.55
C ILE A 187 7.08 4.09 20.57
N ASP A 188 7.71 4.38 21.71
CA ASP A 188 7.11 5.24 22.74
C ASP A 188 6.83 6.67 22.27
N ILE A 189 7.68 7.23 21.41
CA ILE A 189 7.45 8.53 20.77
C ILE A 189 6.23 8.46 19.86
N VAL A 190 6.15 7.45 18.99
CA VAL A 190 5.02 7.27 18.06
C VAL A 190 3.71 7.03 18.81
N LEU A 191 3.78 6.37 19.97
CA LEU A 191 2.66 6.15 20.88
C LEU A 191 2.27 7.39 21.70
N GLY A 192 3.03 8.49 21.65
CA GLY A 192 2.75 9.73 22.38
C GLY A 192 3.18 9.74 23.85
N LYS A 193 3.72 8.64 24.37
CA LYS A 193 4.05 8.49 25.81
C LYS A 193 5.07 9.52 26.32
N GLN A 194 5.91 10.06 25.44
CA GLN A 194 6.91 11.07 25.77
C GLN A 194 6.41 12.50 25.57
N VAL A 195 5.40 12.72 24.73
CA VAL A 195 4.79 14.05 24.50
C VAL A 195 3.86 14.42 25.66
N ASP A 196 3.17 13.42 26.22
CA ASP A 196 2.20 13.61 27.31
C ASP A 196 2.84 13.65 28.72
N ARG A 197 4.16 13.43 28.84
CA ARG A 197 4.84 13.53 30.13
C ARG A 197 5.05 15.01 30.47
N PRO A 198 4.47 15.55 31.57
CA PRO A 198 4.73 16.93 31.97
C PRO A 198 6.24 17.10 32.20
N ARG A 199 6.80 18.19 31.64
CA ARG A 199 8.18 18.61 31.95
C ARG A 199 8.27 18.77 33.46
N GLN A 200 9.05 17.90 34.12
CA GLN A 200 9.50 18.11 35.50
C GLN A 200 10.48 19.27 35.54
#